data_AF-A0AAW2VDG6-F1
#
_entry.id   AF-A0AAW2VDG6-F1
#
_cell.length_a   1.000
_cell.length_b   1.000
_cell.length_c   1.000
_cell.angle_alpha   90.00
_cell.angle_beta   90.00
_cell.angle_gamma   90.00
#
_symmetry.space_group_name_H-M   'P 1'
#
loop_
_entity.id
_entity.type
_entity.pdbx_description
1 polymer ?
#
loop_
_entity_poly.entity_id
_entity_poly.type
_entity_poly.pdbx_seq_one_letter_code
_entity_poly.pdbx_strand_id
1 'polypeptide(L)'
;MRSDRRILALITVQQIMVDIVVGLFILLYMIQMVKSRNNPPRCVRTRRYMLNSGISDQVRNLHRLVSLSDASCLRNLRMDCNAFGRLCYLLEHSDGLTSTKHVTVFDQVAMFLSVIAHHKKKCIVKHDFLRSGRTVSKHFHIVLNTIYKMSHIFLAKASPITKDCADPRWRWFKGCLGALDGTFIDVRVPEQEKRIPSYVNRKLLSV
;
A
#
# COMPACT_ATOMS: atom_id res chain seq x y z
N MET A 1 -55.72 17.61 -42.74
CA MET A 1 -54.93 16.52 -43.34
C MET A 1 -53.52 16.89 -43.81
N ARG A 2 -53.28 17.98 -44.58
CA ARG A 2 -51.90 18.37 -45.00
C ARG A 2 -51.13 19.20 -43.96
N SER A 3 -51.85 19.91 -43.08
CA SER A 3 -51.27 20.67 -41.96
C SER A 3 -50.75 19.76 -40.85
N ASP A 4 -51.52 18.72 -40.51
CA ASP A 4 -51.20 17.80 -39.40
C ASP A 4 -49.91 17.00 -39.62
N ARG A 5 -49.62 16.62 -40.87
CA ARG A 5 -48.36 15.95 -41.23
C ARG A 5 -47.14 16.85 -41.13
N ARG A 6 -47.30 18.16 -41.38
CA ARG A 6 -46.21 19.15 -41.23
C ARG A 6 -45.91 19.40 -39.75
N ILE A 7 -46.93 19.49 -38.92
CA ILE A 7 -46.78 19.65 -37.47
C ILE A 7 -46.10 18.41 -36.87
N LEU A 8 -46.54 17.20 -37.25
CA LEU A 8 -45.91 15.96 -36.79
C LEU A 8 -44.43 15.88 -37.24
N ALA A 9 -44.13 16.26 -38.49
CA ALA A 9 -42.76 16.31 -38.99
C ALA A 9 -41.88 17.33 -38.24
N LEU A 10 -42.44 18.47 -37.82
CA LEU A 10 -41.70 19.44 -37.00
C LEU A 10 -41.41 18.89 -35.60
N ILE A 11 -42.37 18.19 -34.98
CA ILE A 11 -42.18 17.56 -33.67
C ILE A 11 -41.11 16.46 -33.74
N THR A 12 -41.14 15.60 -34.78
CA THR A 12 -40.12 14.55 -34.92
C THR A 12 -38.73 15.12 -35.19
N VAL A 13 -38.63 16.17 -36.01
CA VAL A 13 -37.34 16.88 -36.23
C VAL A 13 -36.84 17.50 -34.93
N GLN A 14 -37.72 18.14 -34.13
CA GLN A 14 -37.35 18.69 -32.83
C GLN A 14 -36.84 17.61 -31.86
N GLN A 15 -37.52 16.45 -31.81
CA GLN A 15 -37.11 15.34 -30.96
C GLN A 15 -35.73 14.78 -31.37
N ILE A 16 -35.50 14.61 -32.67
CA ILE A 16 -34.21 14.15 -33.20
C ILE A 16 -33.08 15.14 -32.86
N MET A 17 -33.35 16.45 -32.97
CA MET A 17 -32.36 17.47 -32.62
C MET A 17 -32.01 17.42 -31.13
N VAL A 18 -32.99 17.20 -30.25
CA VAL A 18 -32.74 17.05 -28.80
C VAL A 18 -31.91 15.80 -28.51
N ASP A 19 -32.24 14.66 -29.12
CA ASP A 19 -31.50 13.41 -28.93
C ASP A 19 -30.04 13.52 -29.39
N ILE A 20 -29.79 14.23 -30.50
CA ILE A 20 -28.42 14.52 -30.97
C ILE A 20 -27.67 15.40 -29.97
N VAL A 21 -28.31 16.45 -29.43
CA VAL A 21 -27.68 17.36 -28.46
C VAL A 21 -27.32 16.63 -27.16
N VAL A 22 -28.23 15.78 -26.65
CA VAL A 22 -27.98 14.96 -25.45
C VAL A 22 -26.86 13.96 -25.71
N GLY A 23 -26.84 13.31 -26.88
CA GLY A 23 -25.77 12.40 -27.29
C GLY A 23 -24.40 13.07 -27.36
N LEU A 24 -24.33 14.29 -27.92
CA LEU A 24 -23.10 15.09 -27.95
C LEU A 24 -22.63 15.47 -26.54
N PHE A 25 -23.56 15.81 -25.64
CA PHE A 25 -23.22 16.15 -24.26
C PHE A 25 -22.64 14.96 -23.49
N ILE A 26 -23.23 13.76 -23.67
CA ILE A 26 -22.72 12.50 -23.10
C ILE A 26 -21.34 12.17 -23.67
N LEU A 27 -21.14 12.33 -24.99
CA LEU A 27 -19.86 12.07 -25.64
C LEU A 27 -18.76 13.02 -25.14
N LEU A 28 -19.06 14.32 -25.03
CA LEU A 28 -18.13 15.32 -24.48
C LEU A 28 -17.79 15.01 -23.02
N TYR A 29 -18.77 14.59 -22.21
CA TYR A 29 -18.54 14.16 -20.84
C TYR A 29 -17.61 12.93 -20.78
N MET A 30 -17.80 11.95 -21.66
CA MET A 30 -16.93 10.77 -21.75
C MET A 30 -15.50 11.13 -22.18
N ILE A 31 -15.33 12.06 -23.12
CA ILE A 31 -14.01 12.57 -23.53
C ILE A 31 -13.32 13.30 -22.36
N GLN A 32 -14.07 14.12 -21.60
CA GLN A 32 -13.54 14.80 -20.41
C GLN A 32 -13.17 13.81 -19.30
N MET A 33 -13.96 12.77 -19.08
CA MET A 33 -13.66 11.68 -18.14
C MET A 33 -12.38 10.92 -18.50
N VAL A 34 -12.17 10.62 -19.79
CA VAL A 34 -10.94 9.99 -20.28
C VAL A 34 -9.75 10.94 -20.16
N LYS A 35 -9.92 12.24 -20.45
CA LYS A 35 -8.87 13.25 -20.30
C LYS A 35 -8.53 13.51 -18.82
N SER A 36 -9.51 13.45 -17.93
CA SER A 36 -9.34 13.53 -16.47
C SER A 36 -8.58 12.32 -15.91
N ARG A 37 -8.82 11.13 -16.47
CA ARG A 37 -8.00 9.94 -16.20
C ARG A 37 -6.56 10.07 -16.71
N ASN A 38 -6.35 10.75 -17.84
CA ASN A 38 -5.02 10.90 -18.46
C ASN A 38 -4.22 12.10 -17.93
N ASN A 39 -4.85 13.03 -17.21
CA ASN A 39 -4.19 14.16 -16.55
C ASN A 39 -4.12 13.93 -15.04
N PRO A 40 -3.14 13.17 -14.53
CA PRO A 40 -2.91 13.11 -13.09
C PRO A 40 -2.59 14.52 -12.56
N PRO A 41 -2.94 14.83 -11.30
CA PRO A 41 -2.61 16.10 -10.69
C PRO A 41 -1.11 16.36 -10.84
N ARG A 42 -0.74 17.60 -11.23
CA ARG A 42 0.65 18.04 -11.30
C ARG A 42 1.26 17.94 -9.91
N CYS A 43 1.91 16.81 -9.65
CA CYS A 43 2.63 16.58 -8.41
C CYS A 43 3.80 17.55 -8.36
N VAL A 44 3.80 18.39 -7.33
CA VAL A 44 4.85 19.34 -6.99
C VAL A 44 6.21 18.63 -7.05
N ARG A 45 7.16 19.34 -7.66
CA ARG A 45 8.46 18.86 -8.10
C ARG A 45 9.39 18.59 -6.91
N THR A 46 9.07 17.61 -6.09
CA THR A 46 9.99 17.06 -5.09
C THR A 46 10.83 15.98 -5.79
N ARG A 47 12.16 16.02 -5.66
CA ARG A 47 13.10 15.08 -6.31
C ARG A 47 12.59 13.64 -6.18
N ARG A 48 11.98 13.12 -7.24
CA ARG A 48 11.63 11.71 -7.39
C ARG A 48 12.94 10.96 -7.54
N TYR A 49 13.22 9.99 -6.67
CA TYR A 49 14.11 8.90 -7.04
C TYR A 49 13.43 8.22 -8.22
N MET A 50 13.84 8.60 -9.43
CA MET A 50 13.29 7.98 -10.62
C MET A 50 13.71 6.51 -10.55
N LEU A 51 12.74 5.60 -10.64
CA LEU A 51 12.93 4.16 -10.86
C LEU A 51 13.53 3.91 -12.25
N ASN A 52 14.66 4.56 -12.54
CA ASN A 52 15.24 4.70 -13.86
C ASN A 52 16.53 3.91 -13.92
N SER A 53 16.40 2.59 -13.95
CA SER A 53 17.44 1.68 -14.42
C SER A 53 16.80 0.45 -15.05
N GLY A 54 16.59 0.50 -16.37
CA GLY A 54 16.31 -0.67 -17.21
C GLY A 54 14.83 -1.00 -17.41
N ILE A 55 14.19 -0.32 -18.36
CA ILE A 55 12.86 -0.72 -18.84
C ILE A 55 13.01 -2.01 -19.68
N SER A 56 12.79 -3.14 -19.02
CA SER A 56 12.51 -4.44 -19.61
C SER A 56 11.04 -4.78 -19.35
N ASP A 57 10.41 -5.59 -20.20
CA ASP A 57 9.00 -6.01 -20.14
C ASP A 57 8.49 -6.51 -18.77
N GLN A 58 9.41 -6.76 -17.82
CA GLN A 58 9.18 -7.07 -16.41
C GLN A 58 8.48 -5.94 -15.62
N VAL A 59 8.59 -4.68 -16.06
CA VAL A 59 7.94 -3.49 -15.45
C VAL A 59 6.41 -3.54 -15.56
N ARG A 60 5.85 -4.35 -16.47
CA ARG A 60 4.40 -4.39 -16.73
C ARG A 60 3.60 -4.93 -15.54
N ASN A 61 4.18 -5.79 -14.70
CA ASN A 61 3.50 -6.33 -13.51
C ASN A 61 3.56 -5.38 -12.32
N LEU A 62 4.71 -4.76 -12.05
CA LEU A 62 4.83 -3.72 -11.02
C LEU A 62 3.91 -2.53 -11.34
N HIS A 63 3.79 -2.14 -12.61
CA HIS A 63 2.92 -1.05 -13.06
C HIS A 63 1.42 -1.28 -12.78
N ARG A 64 0.98 -2.55 -12.63
CA ARG A 64 -0.43 -2.89 -12.31
C ARG A 64 -0.76 -2.79 -10.82
N LEU A 65 0.14 -3.19 -9.93
CA LEU A 65 -0.06 -3.06 -8.47
C LEU A 65 0.44 -1.74 -7.90
N VAL A 66 1.61 -1.30 -8.37
CA VAL A 66 2.25 -0.03 -8.02
C VAL A 66 2.17 0.84 -9.27
N SER A 67 0.96 1.23 -9.65
CA SER A 67 0.82 2.41 -10.51
C SER A 67 1.61 3.53 -9.85
N LEU A 68 2.44 4.26 -10.61
CA LEU A 68 3.43 5.26 -10.15
C LEU A 68 2.85 6.47 -9.38
N SER A 69 1.66 6.33 -8.83
CA SER A 69 0.97 7.25 -7.93
C SER A 69 1.13 6.81 -6.48
N ASP A 70 1.39 7.76 -5.59
CA ASP A 70 1.48 7.51 -4.15
C ASP A 70 0.20 6.88 -3.57
N ALA A 71 -0.98 7.23 -4.10
CA ALA A 71 -2.25 6.66 -3.66
C ALA A 71 -2.33 5.14 -3.86
N SER A 72 -1.83 4.62 -4.98
CA SER A 72 -1.81 3.18 -5.25
C SER A 72 -0.74 2.46 -4.43
N CYS A 73 0.44 3.10 -4.28
CA CYS A 73 1.51 2.57 -3.43
C CYS A 73 1.04 2.45 -1.97
N LEU A 74 0.40 3.49 -1.44
CA LEU A 74 -0.15 3.48 -0.09
C LEU A 74 -1.23 2.42 0.08
N ARG A 75 -2.09 2.27 -0.93
CA ARG A 75 -3.20 1.32 -0.90
C ARG A 75 -2.75 -0.14 -0.96
N ASN A 76 -1.67 -0.45 -1.66
CA ASN A 76 -1.22 -1.82 -1.89
C ASN A 76 -0.02 -2.24 -1.03
N LEU A 77 0.83 -1.29 -0.65
CA LEU A 77 2.09 -1.52 0.07
C LEU A 77 2.15 -0.83 1.44
N ARG A 78 1.15 -0.01 1.80
CA ARG A 78 1.11 0.79 3.05
C ARG A 78 2.25 1.81 3.20
N MET A 79 2.87 2.20 2.08
CA MET A 79 3.89 3.25 2.03
C MET A 79 3.77 4.07 0.75
N ASP A 80 4.27 5.29 0.75
CA ASP A 80 4.34 6.14 -0.45
C ASP A 80 5.42 5.63 -1.44
N CYS A 81 5.44 6.15 -2.67
CA CYS A 81 6.39 5.68 -3.68
C CYS A 81 7.84 5.98 -3.27
N ASN A 82 8.06 7.10 -2.58
CA ASN A 82 9.38 7.54 -2.16
C ASN A 82 9.95 6.64 -1.05
N ALA A 83 9.18 6.32 0.00
CA ALA A 83 9.63 5.37 1.02
C ALA A 83 9.84 3.97 0.44
N PHE A 84 8.99 3.53 -0.49
CA PHE A 84 9.19 2.26 -1.19
C PHE A 84 10.51 2.23 -1.97
N GLY A 85 10.80 3.28 -2.74
CA GLY A 85 12.07 3.40 -3.47
C GLY A 85 13.28 3.40 -2.54
N ARG A 86 13.21 4.14 -1.43
CA ARG A 86 14.28 4.17 -0.42
C ARG A 86 14.50 2.82 0.25
N LEU A 87 13.42 2.10 0.57
CA LEU A 87 13.49 0.75 1.13
C LEU A 87 14.20 -0.20 0.16
N CYS A 88 13.79 -0.20 -1.12
CA CYS A 88 14.43 -1.05 -2.13
C CYS A 88 15.91 -0.72 -2.28
N TYR A 89 16.27 0.57 -2.32
CA TYR A 89 17.65 1.02 -2.39
C TYR A 89 18.47 0.53 -1.19
N LEU A 90 17.95 0.67 0.02
CA LEU A 90 18.64 0.25 1.24
C LEU A 90 18.86 -1.27 1.27
N LEU A 91 17.84 -2.06 0.91
CA LEU A 91 17.91 -3.52 0.90
C LEU A 91 18.89 -4.03 -0.16
N GLU A 92 18.98 -3.37 -1.30
CA GLU A 92 19.94 -3.71 -2.36
C GLU A 92 21.38 -3.41 -1.95
N HIS A 93 21.64 -2.24 -1.35
CA HIS A 93 23.00 -1.77 -1.08
C HIS A 93 23.58 -2.23 0.26
N SER A 94 22.74 -2.52 1.27
CA SER A 94 23.24 -2.77 2.64
C SER A 94 23.31 -4.25 3.01
N ASP A 95 22.42 -5.11 2.48
CA ASP A 95 22.46 -6.57 2.73
C ASP A 95 22.45 -7.38 1.42
N GLY A 96 22.71 -6.71 0.29
CA GLY A 96 23.01 -7.36 -0.98
C GLY A 96 21.81 -8.05 -1.62
N LEU A 97 20.59 -7.54 -1.45
CA LEU A 97 19.42 -8.08 -2.15
C LEU A 97 19.60 -7.87 -3.66
N THR A 98 19.95 -8.94 -4.39
CA THR A 98 20.19 -8.86 -5.83
C THR A 98 18.97 -9.21 -6.66
N SER A 99 18.83 -8.53 -7.80
CA SER A 99 17.88 -8.94 -8.85
C SER A 99 18.27 -10.30 -9.43
N THR A 100 17.26 -11.12 -9.74
CA THR A 100 17.44 -12.36 -10.50
C THR A 100 17.01 -12.15 -11.95
N LYS A 101 17.37 -13.08 -12.85
CA LYS A 101 16.99 -13.03 -14.28
C LYS A 101 15.49 -12.73 -14.51
N HIS A 102 14.63 -13.16 -13.59
CA HIS A 102 13.18 -13.08 -13.74
C HIS A 102 12.49 -12.22 -12.68
N VAL A 103 13.15 -11.80 -11.61
CA VAL A 103 12.51 -11.07 -10.51
C VAL A 103 13.45 -9.97 -10.04
N THR A 104 13.02 -8.72 -10.24
CA THR A 104 13.77 -7.53 -9.83
C THR A 104 13.71 -7.33 -8.32
N VAL A 105 14.63 -6.57 -7.72
CA VAL A 105 14.56 -6.19 -6.29
C VAL A 105 13.19 -5.56 -5.96
N PHE A 106 12.70 -4.66 -6.81
CA PHE A 106 11.39 -4.03 -6.64
C PHE A 106 10.26 -5.05 -6.58
N ASP A 107 10.23 -6.04 -7.48
CA ASP A 107 9.21 -7.10 -7.45
C ASP A 107 9.31 -7.95 -6.18
N GLN A 108 10.53 -8.26 -5.72
CA GLN A 108 10.75 -9.03 -4.49
C GLN A 108 10.15 -8.30 -3.28
N VAL A 109 10.50 -7.03 -3.11
CA VAL A 109 10.04 -6.19 -2.00
C VAL A 109 8.53 -5.92 -2.12
N ALA A 110 8.01 -5.67 -3.33
CA ALA A 110 6.58 -5.45 -3.56
C ALA A 110 5.74 -6.71 -3.26
N MET A 111 6.22 -7.91 -3.62
CA MET A 111 5.57 -9.17 -3.25
C MET A 111 5.51 -9.33 -1.72
N PHE A 112 6.63 -9.09 -1.04
CA PHE A 112 6.71 -9.16 0.41
C PHE A 112 5.72 -8.18 1.07
N LEU A 113 5.79 -6.91 0.70
CA LEU A 113 4.92 -5.85 1.23
C LEU A 113 3.44 -6.15 0.96
N SER A 114 3.09 -6.64 -0.23
CA SER A 114 1.71 -7.00 -0.58
C SER A 114 1.14 -8.12 0.32
N VAL A 115 1.99 -9.06 0.77
CA VAL A 115 1.59 -10.09 1.72
C VAL A 115 1.37 -9.48 3.10
N ILE A 116 2.33 -8.73 3.63
CA ILE A 116 2.23 -8.21 5.01
C ILE A 116 1.21 -7.08 5.18
N ALA A 117 1.06 -6.21 4.18
CA ALA A 117 0.17 -5.04 4.21
C ALA A 117 -1.31 -5.40 4.27
N HIS A 118 -1.68 -6.53 3.66
CA HIS A 118 -3.06 -6.94 3.44
C HIS A 118 -3.32 -8.40 3.81
N HIS A 119 -2.35 -9.07 4.42
CA HIS A 119 -2.41 -10.51 4.69
C HIS A 119 -2.81 -11.33 3.43
N LYS A 120 -2.28 -10.95 2.27
CA LYS A 120 -2.65 -11.62 1.00
C LYS A 120 -2.17 -13.07 1.02
N LYS A 121 -3.07 -13.98 0.65
CA LYS A 121 -2.72 -15.39 0.44
C LYS A 121 -1.73 -15.50 -0.72
N LYS A 122 -0.78 -16.43 -0.59
CA LYS A 122 0.22 -16.76 -1.62
C LYS A 122 -0.37 -16.99 -3.01
N CYS A 123 -1.57 -17.56 -3.10
CA CYS A 123 -2.27 -17.79 -4.38
C CYS A 123 -2.62 -16.47 -5.10
N ILE A 124 -3.04 -15.45 -4.34
CA ILE A 124 -3.36 -14.11 -4.86
C ILE A 124 -2.09 -13.44 -5.35
N VAL A 125 -1.02 -13.48 -4.55
CA VAL A 125 0.26 -12.87 -4.93
C VAL A 125 0.89 -13.55 -6.15
N LYS A 126 0.75 -14.88 -6.27
CA LYS A 126 1.15 -15.61 -7.49
C LYS A 126 0.44 -15.05 -8.73
N HIS A 127 -0.86 -14.82 -8.64
CA HIS A 127 -1.67 -14.29 -9.73
C HIS A 127 -1.29 -12.84 -10.04
N ASP A 128 -1.23 -11.98 -9.02
CA ASP A 128 -0.89 -10.56 -9.09
C ASP A 128 0.47 -10.30 -9.79
N PHE A 129 1.48 -11.12 -9.49
CA PHE A 129 2.84 -10.97 -10.02
C PHE A 129 3.15 -11.91 -11.19
N LEU A 130 2.21 -12.75 -11.62
CA LEU A 130 2.40 -13.79 -12.64
C LEU A 130 3.62 -14.68 -12.38
N ARG A 131 3.84 -15.06 -11.11
CA ARG A 131 4.97 -15.89 -10.67
C ARG A 131 4.49 -17.18 -10.03
N SER A 132 5.31 -18.22 -10.12
CA SER A 132 5.00 -19.48 -9.44
C SER A 132 4.88 -19.27 -7.93
N GLY A 133 4.06 -20.07 -7.26
CA GLY A 133 3.96 -20.01 -5.80
C GLY A 133 5.32 -20.25 -5.14
N ARG A 134 6.14 -21.17 -5.68
CA ARG A 134 7.50 -21.41 -5.20
C ARG A 134 8.35 -20.13 -5.25
N THR A 135 8.27 -19.37 -6.34
CA THR A 135 8.97 -18.09 -6.52
C THR A 135 8.52 -17.06 -5.48
N VAL A 136 7.21 -16.88 -5.28
CA VAL A 136 6.66 -15.97 -4.27
C VAL A 136 7.17 -16.35 -2.87
N SER A 137 7.09 -17.64 -2.52
CA SER A 137 7.59 -18.16 -1.24
C SER A 137 9.07 -17.87 -1.05
N LYS A 138 9.89 -18.15 -2.07
CA LYS A 138 11.34 -17.97 -2.02
C LYS A 138 11.69 -16.51 -1.76
N HIS A 139 11.16 -15.59 -2.56
CA HIS A 139 11.49 -14.18 -2.42
C HIS A 139 10.90 -13.55 -1.17
N PHE A 140 9.73 -14.00 -0.70
CA PHE A 140 9.19 -13.58 0.59
C PHE A 140 10.18 -13.85 1.73
N HIS A 141 10.74 -15.06 1.81
CA HIS A 141 11.68 -15.42 2.87
C HIS A 141 13.04 -14.74 2.71
N ILE A 142 13.52 -14.55 1.48
CA ILE A 142 14.75 -13.79 1.23
C ILE A 142 14.59 -12.36 1.76
N VAL A 143 13.52 -11.66 1.37
CA VAL A 143 13.27 -10.28 1.81
C VAL A 143 13.07 -10.21 3.33
N LEU A 144 12.32 -11.16 3.91
CA LEU A 144 12.13 -11.24 5.37
C LEU A 144 13.46 -11.38 6.11
N ASN A 145 14.33 -12.29 5.68
CA ASN A 145 15.64 -12.49 6.30
C ASN A 145 16.53 -11.26 6.17
N THR A 146 16.48 -10.60 5.02
CA THR A 146 17.23 -9.35 4.78
C THR A 146 16.77 -8.23 5.71
N ILE A 147 15.45 -8.03 5.83
CA ILE A 147 14.89 -7.06 6.78
C ILE A 147 15.24 -7.44 8.22
N TYR A 148 15.18 -8.72 8.57
CA TYR A 148 15.52 -9.19 9.92
C TYR A 148 16.97 -8.89 10.30
N LYS A 149 17.93 -9.07 9.39
CA LYS A 149 19.33 -8.67 9.61
C LYS A 149 19.48 -7.16 9.79
N MET A 150 18.72 -6.38 9.03
CA MET A 150 18.67 -4.92 9.15
C MET A 150 17.76 -4.42 10.28
N SER A 151 17.22 -5.30 11.12
CA SER A 151 16.29 -4.92 12.19
C SER A 151 16.84 -3.85 13.12
N HIS A 152 18.16 -3.82 13.35
CA HIS A 152 18.82 -2.80 14.15
C HIS A 152 18.79 -1.37 13.54
N ILE A 153 18.55 -1.25 12.23
CA ILE A 153 18.39 0.02 11.52
C ILE A 153 16.93 0.47 11.55
N PHE A 154 16.01 -0.50 11.38
CA PHE A 154 14.58 -0.22 11.25
C PHE A 154 13.83 -0.17 12.57
N LEU A 155 14.26 -0.92 13.58
CA LEU A 155 13.61 -0.99 14.88
C LEU A 155 14.34 -0.06 15.84
N ALA A 156 13.57 0.77 16.55
CA ALA A 156 14.10 1.55 17.64
C ALA A 156 14.74 0.62 18.69
N LYS A 157 15.89 1.01 19.24
CA LYS A 157 16.42 0.33 20.43
C LYS A 157 15.47 0.61 21.58
N ALA A 158 14.78 -0.41 22.05
CA ALA A 158 13.96 -0.29 23.24
C ALA A 158 14.84 0.14 24.42
N SER A 159 14.56 1.31 24.97
CA SER A 159 15.17 1.76 26.22
C SER A 159 14.19 1.46 27.34
N PRO A 160 14.65 0.88 28.47
CA PRO A 160 13.78 0.61 29.59
C PRO A 160 13.30 1.94 30.19
N ILE A 161 12.04 1.99 30.57
CA ILE A 161 11.45 3.13 31.25
C ILE A 161 12.20 3.33 32.58
N THR A 162 12.79 4.52 32.74
CA THR A 162 13.56 4.91 33.91
C THR A 162 12.66 5.15 35.12
N LYS A 163 13.22 5.01 36.33
CA LYS A 163 12.47 5.20 37.60
C LYS A 163 11.88 6.62 37.73
N ASP A 164 12.51 7.58 37.06
CA ASP A 164 12.17 9.01 37.06
C ASP A 164 11.49 9.44 35.74
N CYS A 165 10.76 8.52 35.09
CA CYS A 165 10.01 8.85 33.88
C CYS A 165 9.07 10.04 34.15
N ALA A 166 9.28 11.13 33.41
CA ALA A 166 8.54 12.38 33.57
C ALA A 166 7.05 12.25 33.21
N ASP A 167 6.70 11.26 32.38
CA ASP A 167 5.33 10.99 31.99
C ASP A 167 4.64 10.12 33.06
N PRO A 168 3.62 10.66 33.77
CA PRO A 168 2.93 9.93 34.84
C PRO A 168 2.23 8.66 34.36
N ARG A 169 1.96 8.51 33.06
CA ARG A 169 1.37 7.30 32.47
C ARG A 169 2.30 6.09 32.57
N TRP A 170 3.61 6.30 32.48
CA TRP A 170 4.62 5.23 32.40
C TRP A 170 5.31 4.94 33.73
N ARG A 171 5.03 5.72 34.79
CA ARG A 171 5.65 5.62 36.12
C ARG A 171 5.51 4.25 36.81
N TRP A 172 4.49 3.49 36.44
CA TRP A 172 4.21 2.15 36.98
C TRP A 172 4.93 1.03 36.24
N PHE A 173 5.43 1.31 35.03
CA PHE A 173 6.10 0.36 34.15
C PHE A 173 7.63 0.54 34.27
N LYS A 174 8.19 0.34 35.47
CA LYS A 174 9.64 0.54 35.70
C LYS A 174 10.44 -0.66 35.21
N GLY A 175 11.50 -0.43 34.43
CA GLY A 175 12.32 -1.52 33.84
C GLY A 175 11.69 -2.17 32.61
N CYS A 176 10.48 -1.73 32.28
CA CYS A 176 9.71 -2.13 31.12
C CYS A 176 10.30 -1.55 29.85
N LEU A 177 10.48 -2.39 28.83
CA LEU A 177 10.71 -1.95 27.46
C LEU A 177 9.34 -1.46 26.96
N GLY A 178 9.03 -0.18 27.15
CA GLY A 178 7.76 0.39 26.67
C GLY A 178 7.49 0.02 25.21
N ALA A 179 6.22 -0.03 24.80
CA ALA A 179 5.80 -0.47 23.47
C ALA A 179 6.68 0.17 22.38
N LEU A 180 7.53 -0.66 21.75
CA LEU A 180 8.60 -0.27 20.81
C LEU A 180 8.18 0.78 19.78
N ASP A 181 6.91 0.74 19.34
CA ASP A 181 6.31 1.70 18.39
C ASP A 181 4.83 2.01 18.72
N GLY A 182 4.40 1.88 19.99
CA GLY A 182 2.97 2.03 20.34
C GLY A 182 2.07 0.92 19.79
N THR A 183 2.64 -0.20 19.34
CA THR A 183 1.90 -1.39 18.91
C THR A 183 1.45 -2.18 20.14
N PHE A 184 0.14 -2.34 20.33
CA PHE A 184 -0.43 -3.16 21.40
C PHE A 184 -0.25 -4.65 21.06
N ILE A 185 0.44 -5.39 21.93
CA ILE A 185 0.61 -6.84 21.83
C ILE A 185 -0.40 -7.50 22.80
N ASP A 186 -1.13 -8.50 22.32
CA ASP A 186 -2.12 -9.21 23.13
C ASP A 186 -1.43 -10.21 24.07
N VAL A 187 -1.62 -10.06 25.38
CA VAL A 187 -0.94 -10.85 26.42
C VAL A 187 -1.92 -11.79 27.10
N ARG A 188 -1.53 -13.06 27.27
CA ARG A 188 -2.27 -14.04 28.08
C ARG A 188 -1.66 -14.12 29.48
N VAL A 189 -2.43 -13.70 30.49
CA VAL A 189 -2.08 -13.81 31.89
C VAL A 189 -2.25 -15.26 32.39
N PRO A 190 -1.33 -15.80 33.21
CA PRO A 190 -1.52 -17.09 33.88
C PRO A 190 -2.81 -17.15 34.71
N GLU A 191 -3.48 -18.31 34.73
CA GLU A 191 -4.81 -18.45 35.31
C GLU A 191 -4.88 -18.07 36.81
N GLN A 192 -3.77 -18.24 37.52
CA GLN A 192 -3.61 -17.92 38.93
C GLN A 192 -3.66 -16.41 39.19
N GLU A 193 -3.17 -15.60 38.24
CA GLU A 193 -3.06 -14.14 38.38
C GLU A 193 -4.28 -13.40 37.82
N LYS A 194 -5.09 -14.05 36.96
CA LYS A 194 -6.35 -13.49 36.44
C LYS A 194 -7.35 -13.09 37.51
N ARG A 195 -7.26 -13.69 38.71
CA ARG A 195 -8.16 -13.40 39.85
C ARG A 195 -7.73 -12.19 40.68
N ILE A 196 -6.55 -11.63 40.41
CA ILE A 196 -6.05 -10.45 41.13
C ILE A 196 -6.77 -9.22 40.57
N PRO A 197 -7.44 -8.39 41.39
CA PRO A 197 -8.28 -7.27 40.94
C PRO A 197 -7.56 -6.24 40.05
N SER A 198 -6.23 -6.15 40.13
CA SER A 198 -5.40 -5.27 39.29
C SER A 198 -5.36 -5.67 37.81
N TYR A 199 -5.72 -6.91 37.48
CA TYR A 199 -5.68 -7.50 36.13
C TYR A 199 -7.09 -7.73 35.55
N VAL A 200 -8.12 -7.60 36.38
CA VAL A 200 -9.53 -7.74 35.97
C VAL A 200 -9.98 -6.45 35.28
N ASN A 201 -10.64 -6.56 34.13
CA ASN A 201 -11.18 -5.46 33.32
C ASN A 201 -10.16 -4.45 32.75
N ARG A 202 -8.86 -4.76 32.75
CA ARG A 202 -7.84 -3.96 32.07
C ARG A 202 -7.22 -4.77 30.93
N LYS A 203 -7.18 -4.19 29.73
CA LYS A 203 -6.25 -4.66 28.70
C LYS A 203 -4.84 -4.36 29.21
N LEU A 204 -4.17 -5.39 29.67
CA LEU A 204 -2.87 -5.25 30.31
C LEU A 204 -1.82 -4.88 29.28
N LEU A 205 -1.10 -3.80 29.58
CA LEU A 205 0.16 -3.45 28.95
C LEU A 205 1.26 -4.20 29.71
N SER A 206 2.13 -4.89 29.00
CA SER A 206 3.50 -5.18 29.45
C SER A 206 4.41 -5.06 28.21
N VAL A 207 5.73 -4.90 28.29
CA VAL A 207 6.66 -5.30 29.36
C VAL A 207 6.61 -4.38 30.54
#